data_AF-A0A9P7DRS9-F1
#
_entry.id   AF-A0A9P7DRS9-F1
#
_cell.length_a   1.000
_cell.length_b   1.000
_cell.length_c   1.000
_cell.angle_alpha   90.00
_cell.angle_beta   90.00
_cell.angle_gamma   90.00
#
_symmetry.space_group_name_H-M   'P 1'
#
loop_
_entity.id
_entity.type
_entity.pdbx_description
1 polymer ?
#
loop_
_entity_poly.entity_id
_entity_poly.type
_entity_poly.pdbx_seq_one_letter_code
_entity_poly.pdbx_strand_id
1 'polypeptide(L)'
;MWTADWWCDMQKKVPEGATIAPIILATDKTSLSQFRGDKTAYPVYLSIGNIAKEKWRQMSAQVTVLIGYLPSGKLDCFTPDERSLASYRLFHHCMSLLLQPLVAAVYLILAAYVVDFPEQCLVACCKENRCPKCVAAADERGDPLDSPMRCSTQARAEHIFS
;
A
#
# COMPACT_ATOMS: atom_id res chain seq x y z
N MET A 1 14.88 1.86 15.95
CA MET A 1 14.10 2.17 17.16
C MET A 1 12.83 1.31 17.11
N TRP A 2 12.90 0.12 17.70
CA TRP A 2 11.91 -0.96 17.63
C TRP A 2 11.74 -1.54 19.04
N THR A 3 11.54 -0.67 20.03
CA THR A 3 11.25 -1.10 21.39
C THR A 3 9.81 -1.57 21.45
N ALA A 4 9.59 -2.77 21.96
CA ALA A 4 8.26 -3.35 22.19
C ALA A 4 7.34 -2.40 22.99
N ASP A 5 7.93 -1.48 23.75
CA ASP A 5 7.27 -0.43 24.51
C ASP A 5 6.33 0.43 23.65
N TRP A 6 6.69 0.75 22.40
CA TRP A 6 5.83 1.55 21.53
C TRP A 6 4.49 0.85 21.23
N TRP A 7 4.53 -0.46 21.00
CA TRP A 7 3.32 -1.26 20.77
C TRP A 7 2.42 -1.28 22.01
N CYS A 8 3.02 -1.47 23.18
CA CYS A 8 2.32 -1.40 24.45
C CYS A 8 1.70 -0.02 24.69
N ASP A 9 2.41 1.06 24.36
CA ASP A 9 1.94 2.42 24.54
C ASP A 9 0.82 2.80 23.57
N MET A 10 0.87 2.30 22.33
CA MET A 10 -0.24 2.45 21.40
C MET A 10 -1.46 1.66 21.87
N GLN A 11 -1.28 0.42 22.34
CA GLN A 11 -2.36 -0.44 22.84
C GLN A 11 -3.09 0.16 24.06
N LYS A 12 -2.41 0.97 24.88
CA LYS A 12 -3.04 1.74 25.98
C LYS A 12 -3.96 2.87 25.50
N LYS A 13 -3.83 3.33 24.24
CA LYS A 13 -4.64 4.42 23.68
C LYS A 13 -5.95 3.95 23.07
N VAL A 14 -6.12 2.65 22.84
CA VAL A 14 -7.37 2.08 22.32
C VAL A 14 -8.27 1.62 23.48
N PRO A 15 -9.61 1.55 23.28
CA PRO A 15 -10.53 1.13 24.32
C PRO A 15 -10.21 -0.25 24.90
N GLU A 16 -10.59 -0.47 26.15
CA GLU A 16 -10.45 -1.77 26.80
C GLU A 16 -11.20 -2.86 26.01
N GLY A 17 -10.52 -3.99 25.76
CA GLY A 17 -11.02 -5.07 24.91
C GLY A 17 -10.73 -4.91 23.41
N ALA A 18 -10.25 -3.75 22.94
CA ALA A 18 -9.79 -3.58 21.57
C ALA A 18 -8.33 -4.06 21.40
N THR A 19 -7.97 -4.56 20.22
CA THR A 19 -6.60 -4.97 19.90
C THR A 19 -6.07 -4.18 18.72
N ILE A 20 -4.84 -3.69 18.82
CA ILE A 20 -4.14 -3.11 17.67
C ILE A 20 -3.49 -4.23 16.88
N ALA A 21 -3.75 -4.25 15.57
CA ALA A 21 -3.14 -5.21 14.67
C ALA A 21 -2.20 -4.51 13.67
N PRO A 22 -0.88 -4.79 13.70
CA PRO A 22 0.01 -4.38 12.63
C PRO A 22 -0.34 -5.17 11.37
N ILE A 23 -0.59 -4.48 10.27
CA ILE A 23 -0.76 -5.11 8.97
C ILE A 23 0.37 -4.76 8.02
N ILE A 24 0.73 -5.75 7.21
CA ILE A 24 1.65 -5.60 6.08
C ILE A 24 0.83 -5.86 4.83
N LEU A 25 0.82 -4.88 3.93
CA LEU A 25 0.17 -4.99 2.64
C LEU A 25 1.20 -5.27 1.56
N ALA A 26 0.82 -6.05 0.55
CA ALA A 26 1.60 -6.22 -0.65
C ALA A 26 0.69 -6.25 -1.88
N THR A 27 1.15 -5.64 -2.96
CA THR A 27 0.45 -5.65 -4.25
C THR A 27 1.45 -5.82 -5.36
N ASP A 28 1.16 -6.69 -6.30
CA ASP A 28 1.98 -6.93 -7.48
C ASP A 28 1.07 -7.03 -8.70
N LYS A 29 1.31 -6.26 -9.76
CA LYS A 29 0.43 -6.24 -10.92
C LYS A 29 0.54 -7.57 -11.66
N THR A 30 -0.56 -8.29 -11.78
CA THR A 30 -0.58 -9.60 -12.46
C THR A 30 -1.51 -9.61 -13.67
N SER A 31 -1.11 -10.36 -14.69
CA SER A 31 -1.97 -10.67 -15.84
C SER A 31 -2.92 -11.82 -15.49
N LEU A 32 -4.22 -11.60 -15.64
CA LEU A 32 -5.26 -12.58 -15.32
C LEU A 32 -5.54 -13.57 -16.45
N SER A 33 -5.02 -13.36 -17.67
CA SER A 33 -5.22 -14.29 -18.78
C SER A 33 -3.97 -14.42 -19.66
N GLN A 34 -3.71 -15.64 -20.14
CA GLN A 34 -2.68 -15.92 -21.16
C GLN A 34 -3.28 -16.05 -22.58
N PHE A 35 -4.61 -16.17 -22.73
CA PHE A 35 -5.21 -16.59 -24.00
C PHE A 35 -6.45 -15.81 -24.48
N ARG A 36 -7.15 -15.02 -23.66
CA ARG A 36 -8.26 -14.15 -24.14
C ARG A 36 -8.45 -12.91 -23.29
N GLY A 37 -7.89 -11.80 -23.77
CA GLY A 37 -8.08 -10.46 -23.22
C GLY A 37 -6.97 -10.09 -22.24
N ASP A 38 -6.23 -9.05 -22.57
CA ASP A 38 -5.15 -8.44 -21.77
C ASP A 38 -5.72 -7.79 -20.50
N LYS A 39 -6.30 -8.60 -19.61
CA LYS A 39 -6.87 -8.16 -18.34
C LYS A 39 -5.78 -8.23 -17.29
N THR A 40 -5.42 -7.09 -16.75
CA THR A 40 -4.50 -6.97 -15.62
C THR A 40 -5.29 -6.63 -14.36
N ALA A 41 -4.79 -7.04 -13.21
CA ALA A 41 -5.33 -6.67 -11.92
C ALA A 41 -4.22 -6.61 -10.87
N TYR A 42 -4.49 -5.90 -9.78
CA TYR A 42 -3.61 -5.87 -8.61
C TYR A 42 -4.18 -6.78 -7.54
N PRO A 43 -3.71 -8.03 -7.36
CA PRO A 43 -3.93 -8.78 -6.15
C PRO A 43 -3.43 -8.00 -4.93
N VAL A 44 -4.27 -7.90 -3.90
CA VAL A 44 -3.94 -7.28 -2.62
C VAL A 44 -3.79 -8.37 -1.58
N TYR A 45 -2.58 -8.46 -1.06
CA TYR A 45 -2.18 -9.40 -0.04
C TYR A 45 -2.09 -8.69 1.31
N LEU A 46 -2.57 -9.34 2.37
CA LEU A 46 -2.52 -8.86 3.74
C LEU A 46 -1.86 -9.89 4.64
N SER A 47 -0.99 -9.42 5.53
CA SER A 47 -0.38 -10.22 6.58
C SER A 47 -0.34 -9.46 7.90
N ILE A 48 -0.25 -10.18 9.01
CA ILE A 48 -0.18 -9.59 10.35
C ILE A 48 1.29 -9.47 10.78
N GLY A 49 1.73 -8.27 11.11
CA GLY A 49 3.11 -7.98 11.50
C GLY A 49 3.55 -8.57 12.84
N ASN A 50 2.61 -9.08 13.65
CA ASN A 50 2.88 -9.72 14.93
C ASN A 50 3.23 -11.23 14.79
N ILE A 51 3.49 -11.69 13.57
CA ILE A 51 3.93 -13.07 13.31
C ILE A 51 5.46 -13.14 13.41
N ALA A 52 5.96 -14.10 14.20
CA ALA A 52 7.39 -14.32 14.40
C ALA A 52 8.13 -14.56 13.06
N LYS A 53 9.31 -13.95 12.90
CA LYS A 53 10.11 -13.93 11.66
C LYS A 53 10.39 -15.31 11.10
N GLU A 54 10.50 -16.32 11.96
CA GLU A 54 10.77 -17.71 11.61
C GLU A 54 9.63 -18.29 10.76
N LYS A 55 8.37 -17.89 11.04
CA LYS A 55 7.20 -18.31 10.28
C LYS A 55 7.12 -17.63 8.91
N TRP A 56 7.65 -16.41 8.76
CA TRP A 56 7.68 -15.70 7.46
C TRP A 56 8.53 -16.39 6.40
N ARG A 57 9.55 -17.16 6.81
CA ARG A 57 10.45 -17.89 5.89
C ARG A 57 9.87 -19.20 5.38
N GLN A 58 8.75 -19.64 5.95
CA GLN A 58 8.06 -20.85 5.51
C GLN A 58 6.94 -20.46 4.56
N MET A 59 7.18 -20.63 3.26
CA MET A 59 6.21 -20.36 2.18
C MET A 59 4.88 -21.14 2.35
N SER A 60 4.91 -22.27 3.09
CA SER A 60 3.75 -23.10 3.42
C SER A 60 2.91 -22.58 4.59
N ALA A 61 3.36 -21.57 5.33
CA ALA A 61 2.72 -21.15 6.59
C ALA A 61 1.49 -20.24 6.41
N GLN A 62 1.06 -19.95 5.17
CA GLN A 62 -0.09 -19.09 4.85
C GLN A 62 -0.09 -17.77 5.65
N VAL A 63 1.10 -17.20 5.86
CA VAL A 63 1.30 -15.98 6.66
C VAL A 63 0.63 -14.77 5.99
N THR A 64 0.40 -14.87 4.69
CA THR A 64 -0.18 -13.82 3.86
C THR A 64 -1.46 -14.35 3.19
N VAL A 65 -2.53 -13.59 3.30
CA VAL A 65 -3.85 -13.88 2.72
C VAL A 65 -4.14 -12.93 1.57
N LEU A 66 -4.63 -13.44 0.46
CA LEU A 66 -5.16 -12.62 -0.63
C LEU A 66 -6.55 -12.10 -0.23
N ILE A 67 -6.69 -10.78 -0.08
CA ILE A 67 -7.95 -10.15 0.35
C ILE A 67 -8.79 -9.61 -0.81
N GLY A 68 -8.21 -9.41 -2.00
CA GLY A 68 -8.97 -9.03 -3.18
C GLY A 68 -8.13 -8.71 -4.40
N TYR A 69 -8.80 -8.42 -5.52
CA TYR A 69 -8.19 -7.94 -6.75
C TYR A 69 -8.70 -6.55 -7.08
N LEU A 70 -7.80 -5.60 -7.28
CA LEU A 70 -8.15 -4.26 -7.75
C LEU A 70 -8.12 -4.21 -9.28
N PRO A 71 -9.09 -3.53 -9.91
CA PRO A 71 -9.14 -3.43 -11.36
C PRO A 71 -8.01 -2.55 -11.91
N SER A 72 -7.38 -2.99 -13.00
CA SER A 72 -6.49 -2.16 -13.83
C SER A 72 -7.15 -1.96 -15.19
N GLY A 73 -7.89 -0.86 -15.31
CA GLY A 73 -8.61 -0.49 -16.53
C GLY A 73 -7.77 0.37 -17.47
N LYS A 74 -8.03 0.30 -18.79
CA LYS A 74 -7.42 1.19 -19.80
C LYS A 74 -7.89 2.64 -19.67
N LEU A 75 -9.06 2.85 -19.05
CA LEU A 75 -9.66 4.16 -18.79
C LEU A 75 -9.76 5.03 -20.06
N ASP A 76 -10.18 4.42 -21.17
CA ASP A 76 -10.27 5.07 -22.49
C ASP A 76 -11.23 6.28 -22.52
N CYS A 77 -12.11 6.39 -21.53
CA CYS A 77 -12.98 7.54 -21.32
C CYS A 77 -12.25 8.81 -20.86
N PHE A 78 -10.98 8.73 -20.44
CA PHE A 78 -10.15 9.87 -20.08
C PHE A 78 -9.17 10.24 -21.20
N THR A 79 -8.76 11.51 -21.23
CA THR A 79 -7.67 11.95 -22.09
C THR A 79 -6.35 11.27 -21.70
N PRO A 80 -5.42 11.02 -22.64
CA PRO A 80 -4.15 10.37 -22.33
C PRO A 80 -3.39 10.99 -21.15
N ASP A 81 -3.45 12.31 -21.01
CA ASP A 81 -2.77 13.05 -19.93
C ASP A 81 -3.43 12.84 -18.56
N GLU A 82 -4.73 12.60 -18.51
CA GLU A 82 -5.49 12.39 -17.28
C GLU A 82 -5.56 10.93 -16.86
N ARG A 83 -5.37 9.98 -17.79
CA ARG A 83 -5.49 8.53 -17.54
C ARG A 83 -4.63 8.05 -16.38
N SER A 84 -3.39 8.51 -16.28
CA SER A 84 -2.49 8.13 -15.18
C SER A 84 -3.06 8.53 -13.82
N LEU A 85 -3.50 9.80 -13.69
CA LEU A 85 -4.09 10.31 -12.46
C LEU A 85 -5.43 9.63 -12.14
N ALA A 86 -6.26 9.38 -13.16
CA ALA A 86 -7.52 8.66 -13.00
C ALA A 86 -7.30 7.21 -12.52
N SER A 87 -6.30 6.51 -13.07
CA SER A 87 -5.89 5.18 -12.61
C SER A 87 -5.45 5.19 -11.15
N TYR A 88 -4.66 6.19 -10.74
CA TYR A 88 -4.24 6.31 -9.34
C TYR A 88 -5.44 6.52 -8.42
N ARG A 89 -6.37 7.42 -8.79
CA ARG A 89 -7.59 7.65 -8.02
C ARG A 89 -8.47 6.41 -7.92
N LEU A 90 -8.62 5.67 -9.02
CA LEU A 90 -9.37 4.42 -9.04
C LEU A 90 -8.74 3.39 -8.09
N PHE A 91 -7.43 3.21 -8.15
CA PHE A 91 -6.69 2.32 -7.26
C PHE A 91 -6.95 2.66 -5.79
N HIS A 92 -6.77 3.93 -5.40
CA HIS A 92 -6.98 4.37 -4.02
C HIS A 92 -8.44 4.24 -3.57
N HIS A 93 -9.39 4.53 -4.45
CA HIS A 93 -10.81 4.34 -4.16
C HIS A 93 -11.16 2.86 -3.93
N CYS A 94 -10.72 1.97 -4.80
CA CYS A 94 -10.94 0.54 -4.64
C CYS A 94 -10.23 -0.02 -3.40
N MET A 95 -9.02 0.47 -3.08
CA MET A 95 -8.28 0.07 -1.90
C MET A 95 -8.99 0.50 -0.60
N SER A 96 -9.54 1.71 -0.57
CA SER A 96 -10.36 2.19 0.55
C SER A 96 -11.59 1.32 0.76
N LEU A 97 -12.33 0.98 -0.31
CA LEU A 97 -13.48 0.07 -0.23
C LEU A 97 -13.09 -1.33 0.27
N LEU A 98 -11.94 -1.85 -0.17
CA LEU A 98 -11.45 -3.16 0.23
C LEU A 98 -11.09 -3.22 1.72
N LEU A 99 -10.48 -2.15 2.25
CA LEU A 99 -10.00 -2.09 3.63
C LEU A 99 -11.04 -1.56 4.63
N GLN A 100 -12.08 -0.87 4.16
CA GLN A 100 -13.18 -0.34 4.98
C GLN A 100 -13.74 -1.36 6.00
N PRO A 101 -14.09 -2.61 5.63
CA PRO A 101 -14.60 -3.57 6.61
C PRO A 101 -13.56 -3.95 7.68
N LEU A 102 -12.27 -3.93 7.34
CA LEU A 102 -11.19 -4.26 8.27
C LEU A 102 -10.94 -3.11 9.26
N VAL A 103 -11.00 -1.87 8.79
CA VAL A 103 -10.88 -0.66 9.63
C VAL A 103 -12.03 -0.56 10.63
N ALA A 104 -13.24 -0.96 10.24
CA ALA A 104 -14.39 -0.97 11.14
C ALA A 104 -14.30 -2.06 12.23
N ALA A 105 -13.57 -3.15 11.96
CA ALA A 105 -13.50 -4.31 12.86
C ALA A 105 -12.32 -4.25 13.84
N VAL A 106 -11.18 -3.66 13.44
CA VAL A 106 -9.92 -3.71 14.19
C VAL A 106 -9.18 -2.37 14.12
N TYR A 107 -8.45 -2.02 15.17
CA TYR A 107 -7.53 -0.88 15.16
C TYR A 107 -6.26 -1.24 14.38
N LEU A 108 -6.30 -1.02 13.08
CA LEU A 108 -5.20 -1.37 12.18
C LEU A 108 -4.12 -0.31 12.19
N ILE A 109 -2.86 -0.76 12.21
CA ILE A 109 -1.71 0.08 11.91
C ILE A 109 -1.04 -0.50 10.67
N LEU A 110 -0.96 0.30 9.60
CA LEU A 110 -0.17 -0.06 8.43
C LEU A 110 1.32 -0.03 8.82
N ALA A 111 1.88 -1.21 9.08
CA ALA A 111 3.28 -1.35 9.49
C ALA A 111 4.24 -1.29 8.30
N ALA A 112 3.83 -1.86 7.17
CA ALA A 112 4.60 -1.82 5.92
C ALA A 112 3.71 -2.02 4.70
N TYR A 113 4.13 -1.44 3.57
CA TYR A 113 3.57 -1.73 2.27
C TYR A 113 4.70 -2.16 1.33
N VAL A 114 4.73 -3.45 0.99
CA VAL A 114 5.76 -4.07 0.15
C VAL A 114 5.32 -4.05 -1.30
N VAL A 115 5.97 -3.19 -2.09
CA VAL A 115 5.75 -3.04 -3.54
C VAL A 115 7.03 -2.60 -4.24
N ASP A 116 7.14 -2.92 -5.53
CA ASP A 116 8.22 -2.45 -6.41
C ASP A 116 8.01 -0.99 -6.85
N PHE A 117 8.98 -0.42 -7.56
CA PHE A 117 9.07 1.03 -7.74
C PHE A 117 7.88 1.69 -8.47
N PRO A 118 7.35 1.15 -9.59
CA PRO A 118 6.18 1.73 -10.25
C PRO A 118 4.95 1.73 -9.33
N GLU A 119 4.78 0.67 -8.55
CA GLU A 119 3.71 0.48 -7.58
C GLU A 119 3.92 1.36 -6.35
N GLN A 120 5.16 1.64 -5.92
CA GLN A 120 5.45 2.66 -4.90
C GLN A 120 4.97 4.03 -5.38
N CYS A 121 5.14 4.34 -6.67
CA CYS A 121 4.67 5.58 -7.25
C CYS A 121 3.13 5.63 -7.32
N LEU A 122 2.48 4.52 -7.66
CA LEU A 122 1.02 4.36 -7.63
C LEU A 122 0.46 4.60 -6.22
N VAL A 123 1.03 3.96 -5.20
CA VAL A 123 0.64 4.12 -3.80
C VAL A 123 0.88 5.55 -3.32
N ALA A 124 2.02 6.15 -3.66
CA ALA A 124 2.36 7.52 -3.29
C ALA A 124 1.61 8.60 -4.10
N CYS A 125 0.77 8.21 -5.07
CA CYS A 125 0.13 9.14 -6.02
C CYS A 125 1.14 10.03 -6.77
N CYS A 126 2.34 9.55 -7.08
CA CYS A 126 3.34 10.30 -7.82
C CYS A 126 3.61 9.69 -9.20
N LYS A 127 4.07 10.51 -10.14
CA LYS A 127 4.51 10.03 -11.46
C LYS A 127 5.72 9.10 -11.29
N GLU A 128 5.85 8.09 -12.15
CA GLU A 128 6.95 7.11 -12.11
C GLU A 128 8.34 7.75 -12.27
N ASN A 129 8.41 8.93 -12.90
CA ASN A 129 9.64 9.72 -12.97
C ASN A 129 9.90 10.58 -11.70
N ARG A 130 9.16 10.41 -10.60
CA ARG A 130 9.38 11.10 -9.31
C ARG A 130 9.70 10.13 -8.17
N CYS A 131 10.41 10.63 -7.14
CA CYS A 131 10.67 9.82 -5.96
C CYS A 131 9.36 9.69 -5.15
N PRO A 132 8.94 8.49 -4.73
CA PRO A 132 7.75 8.30 -3.91
C PRO A 132 7.95 8.76 -2.45
N LYS A 133 9.21 8.93 -2.01
CA LYS A 133 9.55 9.29 -0.63
C LYS A 133 9.83 10.79 -0.45
N CYS A 134 10.51 11.42 -1.40
CA CYS A 134 10.94 12.82 -1.30
C CYS A 134 10.50 13.64 -2.52
N VAL A 135 10.66 14.95 -2.42
CA VAL A 135 10.29 15.90 -3.47
C VAL A 135 11.38 16.11 -4.53
N ALA A 136 12.52 15.41 -4.42
CA ALA A 136 13.65 15.52 -5.33
C ALA A 136 13.24 15.44 -6.80
N ALA A 137 13.85 16.31 -7.61
CA ALA A 137 13.65 16.30 -9.05
C ALA A 137 14.30 15.05 -9.68
N ALA A 138 13.95 14.74 -10.93
CA ALA A 138 14.40 13.50 -11.58
C ALA A 138 15.91 13.52 -11.91
N ASP A 139 16.41 14.71 -12.20
CA ASP A 139 17.79 15.08 -12.51
C ASP A 139 18.69 15.13 -11.26
N GLU A 140 18.13 15.34 -10.08
CA GLU A 140 18.86 15.40 -8.81
C GLU A 140 19.00 14.03 -8.13
N ARG A 141 18.59 12.94 -8.80
CA ARG A 141 18.63 11.59 -8.23
C ARG A 141 20.02 10.98 -8.33
N GLY A 142 20.49 10.42 -7.22
CA GLY A 142 21.80 9.76 -7.14
C GLY A 142 22.87 10.65 -6.49
N ASP A 143 22.61 11.95 -6.43
CA ASP A 143 23.41 12.88 -5.65
C ASP A 143 22.98 12.84 -4.18
N PRO A 144 23.92 12.98 -3.22
CA PRO A 144 23.62 13.02 -1.79
C PRO A 144 23.04 14.38 -1.39
N LEU A 145 21.93 14.75 -2.00
CA LEU A 145 21.21 15.99 -1.73
C LEU A 145 20.11 15.74 -0.69
N ASP A 146 20.07 16.59 0.34
CA ASP A 146 18.98 16.56 1.32
C ASP A 146 17.70 17.11 0.68
N SER A 147 16.79 16.20 0.33
CA SER A 147 15.48 16.53 -0.22
C SER A 147 14.39 16.40 0.85
N PRO A 148 13.43 17.35 0.94
CA PRO A 148 12.30 17.22 1.82
C PRO A 148 11.53 15.92 1.57
N MET A 149 11.14 15.21 2.64
CA MET A 149 10.20 14.10 2.50
C MET A 149 8.86 14.63 1.99
N ARG A 150 8.15 13.83 1.19
CA ARG A 150 6.78 14.15 0.81
C ARG A 150 5.93 14.18 2.08
N CYS A 151 5.05 15.17 2.19
CA CYS A 151 4.13 15.26 3.32
C CYS A 151 3.29 13.96 3.40
N SER A 152 3.10 13.42 4.60
CA SER A 152 2.31 12.19 4.79
C SER A 152 0.84 12.36 4.37
N THR A 153 0.35 13.61 4.30
CA THR A 153 -0.96 13.96 3.71
C THR A 153 -0.97 13.94 2.17
N GLN A 154 0.18 14.11 1.50
CA GLN A 154 0.31 13.97 0.04
C GLN A 154 0.55 12.51 -0.38
N ALA A 155 1.21 11.71 0.46
CA ALA A 155 1.23 10.26 0.37
C ALA A 155 -0.07 9.72 1.00
N ARG A 156 -1.19 9.77 0.27
CA ARG A 156 -2.58 9.50 0.73
C ARG A 156 -2.85 8.14 1.39
N ALA A 157 -1.84 7.36 1.75
CA ALA A 157 -1.96 6.14 2.53
C ALA A 157 -2.65 6.37 3.90
N GLU A 158 -2.53 7.57 4.50
CA GLU A 158 -3.25 7.90 5.75
C GLU A 158 -4.78 7.96 5.55
N HIS A 159 -5.26 8.38 4.37
CA HIS A 159 -6.68 8.41 4.03
C HIS A 159 -7.25 7.04 3.62
N ILE A 160 -6.41 6.01 3.49
CA ILE A 160 -6.89 4.64 3.27
C ILE A 160 -7.50 4.07 4.59
N PHE A 161 -7.08 4.60 5.74
CA PHE A 161 -7.46 4.10 7.06
C PHE A 161 -8.20 5.12 7.94
N SER A 162 -8.49 6.33 7.44
CA SER A 162 -9.23 7.40 8.15
C SER A 162 -10.67 7.53 7.67
#